data_AF-A0A928SND0-F1
#
_entry.id   AF-A0A928SND0-F1
#
_cell.length_a   1.000
_cell.length_b   1.000
_cell.length_c   1.000
_cell.angle_alpha   90.00
_cell.angle_beta   90.00
_cell.angle_gamma   90.00
#
_symmetry.space_group_name_H-M   'P 1'
#
loop_
_entity.id
_entity.type
_entity.pdbx_description
1 polymer ?
#
loop_
_entity_poly.entity_id
_entity_poly.type
_entity_poly.pdbx_seq_one_letter_code
_entity_poly.pdbx_strand_id
1 'polypeptide(L)'
;MADEVYMDIPAVRDMAKGFGTIGEVLDAVAKVLEGLATLLKATAFIGLVGGYIVLQFIEMIKPHIEEMAEKCRELMQDLNKSVDAYERGDALGATRFY
;
A
#
# COMPACT_ATOMS: atom_id res chain seq x y z
N MET A 1 17.11 -34.85 4.14
CA MET A 1 16.36 -34.08 5.14
C MET A 1 16.01 -32.78 4.44
N ALA A 2 14.73 -32.54 4.15
CA ALA A 2 14.34 -31.23 3.65
C ALA A 2 14.47 -30.26 4.82
N ASP A 3 15.17 -29.15 4.66
CA ASP A 3 15.16 -28.08 5.67
C ASP A 3 13.70 -27.64 5.85
N GLU A 4 13.14 -27.86 7.03
CA GLU A 4 11.82 -27.36 7.36
C GLU A 4 11.91 -25.84 7.45
N VAL A 5 11.26 -25.16 6.51
CA VAL A 5 11.19 -23.70 6.49
C VAL A 5 10.05 -23.27 7.41
N TYR A 6 10.41 -22.67 8.54
CA TYR A 6 9.46 -22.11 9.50
C TYR A 6 9.20 -20.64 9.20
N MET A 7 7.93 -20.23 9.25
CA MET A 7 7.54 -18.82 9.13
C MET A 7 7.52 -18.18 10.52
N ASP A 8 8.20 -17.03 10.66
CA ASP A 8 8.03 -16.16 11.84
C ASP A 8 6.71 -15.40 11.70
N ILE A 9 5.63 -15.99 12.25
CA ILE A 9 4.27 -15.45 12.17
C ILE A 9 4.19 -14.01 12.69
N PRO A 10 4.70 -13.67 13.90
CA PRO A 10 4.72 -12.29 14.39
C PRO A 10 5.40 -11.33 13.41
N ALA A 11 6.61 -11.67 12.94
CA ALA A 11 7.37 -10.80 12.05
C ALA A 11 6.63 -10.56 10.72
N VAL A 12 6.03 -11.60 10.13
CA VAL A 12 5.30 -11.48 8.86
C VAL A 12 3.99 -10.69 9.03
N ARG A 13 3.27 -10.85 10.15
CA ARG A 13 2.10 -10.02 10.45
C ARG A 13 2.49 -8.56 10.66
N ASP A 14 3.63 -8.28 11.28
CA ASP A 14 4.12 -6.91 11.46
C ASP A 14 4.59 -6.29 10.13
N MET A 15 5.19 -7.06 9.23
CA MET A 15 5.45 -6.62 7.86
C MET A 15 4.15 -6.26 7.13
N ALA A 16 3.10 -7.07 7.26
CA ALA A 16 1.80 -6.78 6.67
C ALA A 16 1.24 -5.44 7.16
N LYS A 17 1.27 -5.19 8.47
CA LYS A 17 0.87 -3.89 9.05
C LYS A 17 1.71 -2.73 8.53
N GLY A 18 3.01 -2.95 8.36
CA GLY A 18 3.94 -1.98 7.78
C GLY A 18 3.51 -1.56 6.37
N PHE A 19 3.23 -2.52 5.49
CA PHE A 19 2.71 -2.24 4.15
C PHE A 19 1.35 -1.54 4.18
N GLY A 20 0.44 -1.93 5.08
CA GLY A 20 -0.84 -1.24 5.27
C GLY A 20 -0.65 0.25 5.63
N THR A 21 0.23 0.52 6.59
CA THR A 21 0.56 1.90 7.03
C THR A 21 1.16 2.73 5.90
N ILE A 22 2.08 2.15 5.13
CA ILE A 22 2.68 2.83 3.97
C ILE A 22 1.61 3.16 2.93
N GLY A 23 0.72 2.20 2.62
CA GLY A 23 -0.39 2.41 1.70
C GLY A 23 -1.32 3.55 2.14
N GLU A 24 -1.67 3.62 3.42
CA GLU A 24 -2.48 4.70 3.99
C GLU A 24 -1.81 6.08 3.89
N VAL A 25 -0.50 6.14 4.16
CA VAL A 25 0.29 7.38 4.01
C VAL A 25 0.32 7.84 2.56
N LEU A 26 0.57 6.93 1.60
CA LEU A 26 0.59 7.27 0.18
C LEU A 26 -0.79 7.76 -0.31
N ASP A 27 -1.88 7.15 0.17
CA ASP A 27 -3.24 7.61 -0.08
C ASP A 27 -3.51 9.03 0.43
N ALA A 28 -3.02 9.33 1.64
CA ALA A 28 -3.13 10.67 2.20
C ALA A 28 -2.38 11.69 1.34
N VAL A 29 -1.18 11.34 0.85
CA VAL A 29 -0.42 12.18 -0.09
C VAL A 29 -1.20 12.40 -1.39
N ALA A 30 -1.76 11.34 -2.00
CA ALA A 30 -2.55 11.44 -3.22
C ALA A 30 -3.77 12.38 -3.05
N LYS A 31 -4.46 12.30 -1.90
CA LYS A 31 -5.58 13.20 -1.56
C LYS A 31 -5.14 14.66 -1.40
N VAL A 32 -3.99 14.91 -0.77
CA VAL A 32 -3.43 16.27 -0.66
C VAL A 32 -3.11 16.82 -2.06
N LEU A 33 -2.48 16.01 -2.91
CA LEU A 33 -2.17 16.39 -4.29
C LEU A 33 -3.44 16.72 -5.09
N GLU A 34 -4.52 15.95 -4.92
CA GLU A 34 -5.81 16.25 -5.54
C GLU A 34 -6.41 17.58 -5.08
N GLY A 35 -6.35 17.86 -3.77
CA GLY A 35 -6.80 19.14 -3.22
C GLY A 35 -6.01 20.32 -3.79
N LEU A 36 -4.68 20.18 -3.90
CA LEU A 36 -3.81 21.18 -4.50
C LEU A 36 -4.11 21.38 -5.99
N ALA A 37 -4.28 20.29 -6.76
CA ALA A 37 -4.65 20.37 -8.16
C ALA A 37 -5.99 21.08 -8.36
N THR A 38 -6.98 20.78 -7.50
CA THR A 38 -8.30 21.42 -7.52
C THR A 38 -8.20 22.91 -7.25
N LEU A 39 -7.42 23.30 -6.23
CA LEU A 39 -7.16 24.71 -5.92
C LEU A 39 -6.47 25.42 -7.08
N LEU A 40 -5.43 24.82 -7.66
CA LEU A 40 -4.71 25.37 -8.80
C LEU A 40 -5.62 25.57 -10.02
N LYS A 41 -6.45 24.57 -10.35
CA LYS A 41 -7.47 24.68 -11.41
C LYS A 41 -8.46 25.81 -11.14
N ALA A 42 -8.90 25.99 -9.89
CA ALA A 42 -9.81 27.06 -9.51
C ALA A 42 -9.16 28.45 -9.61
N THR A 43 -7.88 28.57 -9.26
CA THR A 43 -7.12 29.83 -9.29
C THR A 43 -6.55 30.18 -10.67
N ALA A 44 -6.64 29.29 -11.66
CA ALA A 44 -6.06 29.47 -12.99
C ALA A 44 -6.55 30.71 -13.76
N PHE A 45 -7.64 31.36 -13.33
CA PHE A 45 -8.09 32.65 -13.88
C PHE A 45 -7.21 33.84 -13.47
N ILE A 46 -6.33 33.70 -12.46
CA ILE A 46 -5.53 34.80 -11.87
C ILE A 46 -4.03 34.49 -12.07
N GLY A 47 -3.47 34.78 -13.24
CA GLY A 47 -2.01 34.72 -13.47
C GLY A 47 -1.47 33.34 -13.91
N LEU A 48 -1.72 33.02 -15.18
CA LEU A 48 -1.71 31.68 -15.79
C LEU A 48 -0.36 30.97 -16.01
N VAL A 49 0.79 31.49 -15.56
CA VAL A 49 2.10 30.93 -16.00
C VAL A 49 2.76 30.01 -14.97
N GLY A 50 2.67 30.32 -13.67
CA GLY A 50 3.33 29.49 -12.63
C GLY A 50 2.52 28.26 -12.20
N GLY A 51 1.19 28.40 -12.07
CA GLY A 51 0.32 27.33 -11.56
C GLY A 51 0.14 26.15 -12.52
N TYR A 52 0.26 26.38 -13.83
CA TYR A 52 0.07 25.34 -14.85
C TYR A 52 1.17 24.27 -14.80
N ILE A 53 2.43 24.66 -14.57
CA ILE A 53 3.56 23.72 -14.46
C ILE A 53 3.39 22.83 -13.22
N VAL A 54 3.01 23.43 -12.09
CA VAL A 54 2.76 22.69 -10.84
C VAL A 54 1.59 21.73 -11.03
N LEU A 55 0.51 22.17 -11.68
CA LEU A 55 -0.63 21.32 -11.97
C LEU A 55 -0.24 20.11 -12.84
N GLN A 56 0.51 20.31 -13.92
CA GLN A 56 0.98 19.20 -14.75
C GLN A 56 1.86 18.22 -13.98
N PHE A 57 2.75 18.72 -13.12
CA PHE A 57 3.58 17.85 -12.29
C PHE A 57 2.74 17.03 -11.32
N ILE A 58 1.75 17.65 -10.67
CA ILE A 58 0.82 16.96 -9.77
C ILE A 58 0.03 15.88 -10.53
N GLU A 59 -0.52 16.20 -11.70
CA GLU A 59 -1.28 15.25 -12.53
C GLU A 59 -0.42 14.10 -13.05
N MET A 60 0.88 14.32 -13.27
CA MET A 60 1.83 13.29 -13.66
C MET A 60 2.17 12.33 -12.51
N ILE A 61 2.42 12.84 -11.31
CA ILE A 61 2.93 12.03 -10.20
C ILE A 61 1.82 11.34 -9.38
N LYS A 62 0.63 11.95 -9.28
CA LYS A 62 -0.51 11.41 -8.51
C LYS A 62 -0.84 9.95 -8.85
N PRO A 63 -1.02 9.54 -10.13
CA PRO A 63 -1.40 8.16 -10.45
C PRO A 63 -0.35 7.13 -10.02
N HIS A 64 0.94 7.50 -10.03
CA HIS A 64 2.00 6.62 -9.56
C HIS A 64 1.95 6.41 -8.03
N ILE A 65 1.60 7.46 -7.28
CA ILE A 65 1.43 7.36 -5.83
C ILE A 65 0.20 6.50 -5.50
N GLU A 66 -0.90 6.65 -6.24
CA GLU A 66 -2.09 5.81 -6.11
C GLU A 66 -1.77 4.33 -6.39
N GLU A 67 -1.04 4.04 -7.48
CA GLU A 67 -0.61 2.68 -7.84
C GLU A 67 0.30 2.06 -6.76
N MET A 68 1.22 2.85 -6.19
CA MET A 68 2.07 2.39 -5.09
C MET A 68 1.28 2.10 -3.82
N ALA A 69 0.28 2.94 -3.50
CA ALA A 69 -0.61 2.74 -2.36
C ALA A 69 -1.41 1.44 -2.50
N GLU A 70 -1.94 1.18 -3.69
CA GLU A 70 -2.66 -0.06 -4.02
C GLU A 70 -1.78 -1.29 -3.85
N LYS A 71 -0.57 -1.29 -4.44
CA LYS A 71 0.38 -2.41 -4.29
C LYS A 71 0.76 -2.68 -2.84
N CYS A 72 0.91 -1.63 -2.03
CA CYS A 72 1.16 -1.80 -0.59
C CYS A 72 -0.02 -2.50 0.12
N ARG A 73 -1.26 -2.20 -0.26
CA ARG A 73 -2.43 -2.92 0.29
C ARG A 73 -2.51 -4.36 -0.19
N GLU A 74 -2.19 -4.62 -1.46
CA GLU A 74 -2.11 -5.98 -1.99
C GLU A 74 -1.09 -6.80 -1.20
N LEU A 75 0.12 -6.26 -0.98
CA LEU A 75 1.15 -6.91 -0.18
C LEU A 75 0.70 -7.16 1.26
N MET A 76 0.04 -6.19 1.92
CA MET A 76 -0.54 -6.41 3.24
C MET A 76 -1.55 -7.58 3.23
N GLN A 77 -2.43 -7.64 2.24
CA GLN A 77 -3.42 -8.70 2.14
C GLN A 77 -2.77 -10.06 1.90
N ASP A 78 -1.81 -10.12 1.00
CA ASP A 78 -1.15 -11.36 0.62
C ASP A 78 -0.30 -11.92 1.77
N LEU A 79 0.43 -11.06 2.49
CA LEU A 79 1.15 -11.48 3.69
C LEU A 79 0.21 -12.04 4.77
N ASN A 80 -0.92 -11.38 5.03
CA ASN A 80 -1.91 -11.90 5.97
C ASN A 80 -2.51 -13.24 5.51
N LYS A 81 -2.86 -13.37 4.22
CA LYS A 81 -3.35 -14.64 3.66
C LYS A 81 -2.30 -15.76 3.76
N SER A 82 -1.02 -15.44 3.53
CA SER A 82 0.08 -16.40 3.68
C SER A 82 0.22 -16.89 5.11
N VAL A 83 0.14 -15.99 6.10
CA VAL A 83 0.15 -16.38 7.51
C VAL A 83 -1.06 -17.27 7.85
N ASP A 84 -2.27 -16.87 7.45
CA ASP A 84 -3.47 -17.65 7.73
C ASP A 84 -3.46 -19.02 7.02
N ALA A 85 -2.83 -19.12 5.85
CA ALA A 85 -2.62 -20.40 5.16
C ALA A 85 -1.60 -21.28 5.90
N TYR A 86 -0.51 -20.69 6.41
CA TYR A 86 0.50 -21.38 7.19
C TYR A 86 -0.07 -21.94 8.49
N GLU A 87 -0.77 -21.12 9.28
CA GLU A 87 -1.40 -21.54 10.55
C GLU A 87 -2.45 -22.64 10.35
N ARG A 88 -3.26 -22.57 9.28
CA ARG A 88 -4.24 -23.62 8.95
C ARG A 88 -3.59 -24.91 8.47
N GLY A 89 -2.52 -24.81 7.67
CA GLY A 89 -1.74 -25.96 7.23
C GLY A 89 -1.13 -26.70 8.42
N ASP A 90 -0.64 -25.97 9.40
CA ASP A 90 -0.15 -26.52 10.67
C ASP A 90 -1.29 -27.18 11.47
N ALA A 91 -2.46 -26.54 11.59
CA ALA A 91 -3.61 -27.14 12.27
C ALA A 91 -4.11 -28.45 11.63
N LEU A 92 -4.08 -28.56 10.30
CA LEU A 92 -4.38 -29.81 9.57
C LEU A 92 -3.27 -30.87 9.73
N GLY A 93 -2.02 -30.46 9.94
CA GLY A 93 -0.90 -31.35 10.22
C GLY A 93 -0.94 -31.90 11.65
N ALA A 94 -1.19 -31.03 12.64
CA ALA A 94 -1.30 -31.40 14.06
C ALA A 94 -2.43 -32.42 14.31
N THR A 95 -3.49 -32.38 13.50
CA THR A 95 -4.62 -33.30 13.59
C THR A 95 -4.34 -34.70 13.00
N ARG A 96 -3.22 -34.90 12.31
CA ARG A 96 -2.83 -36.22 11.78
C ARG A 96 -2.00 -37.07 12.75
N PHE A 97 -1.55 -36.50 13.87
CA PHE A 97 -0.61 -37.14 14.79
C PHE A 97 -1.17 -37.44 16.20
N TYR A 98 -2.49 -37.53 16.33
CA TYR A 98 -3.14 -38.12 17.51
C TYR A 98 -3.67 -39.53 17.24
#